data_AF-A0A9E2Y2Z5-F1
#
_entry.id   AF-A0A9E2Y2Z5-F1
#
_cell.length_a   1.000
_cell.length_b   1.000
_cell.length_c   1.000
_cell.angle_alpha   90.00
_cell.angle_beta   90.00
_cell.angle_gamma   90.00
#
_symmetry.space_group_name_H-M   'P 1'
#
loop_
_entity.id
_entity.type
_entity.pdbx_description
1 polymer ?
#
loop_
_entity_poly.entity_id
_entity_poly.type
_entity_poly.pdbx_seq_one_letter_code
_entity_poly.pdbx_strand_id
1 'polypeptide(L)'
;DEDLPLGGGRYLMEPMVAARLLQAAAIARTDAALIVGAGTGYEAALTAMLARNVLALEQDPDLARHARTALVEHAIASVIVVEGPLQQGYRPRAPYDVILFGGGVAEAPLDINAQLAEGGRLLAVIKSANAVGRATMTTRTGGVLAHRVIFDAATPFLPGFTPKPAFEFC
;
A
#
# COMPACT_ATOMS: atom_id res chain seq x y z
N ASP A 1 -18.28 -6.25 -2.11
CA ASP A 1 -17.60 -7.16 -1.15
C ASP A 1 -16.87 -8.29 -1.85
N GLU A 2 -16.14 -8.00 -2.92
CA GLU A 2 -15.18 -8.93 -3.55
C GLU A 2 -14.05 -8.09 -4.15
N ASP A 3 -12.84 -8.66 -4.23
CA ASP A 3 -11.72 -8.01 -4.89
C ASP A 3 -12.00 -7.87 -6.39
N LEU A 4 -11.92 -6.65 -6.93
CA LEU A 4 -12.23 -6.43 -8.35
C LEU A 4 -10.99 -6.71 -9.21
N PRO A 5 -11.07 -7.63 -10.20
CA PRO A 5 -9.96 -7.87 -11.10
C PRO A 5 -9.71 -6.66 -11.99
N LEU A 6 -8.50 -6.13 -11.95
CA LEU A 6 -8.07 -4.98 -12.77
C LEU A 6 -7.42 -5.42 -14.09
N GLY A 7 -7.25 -6.73 -14.30
CA GLY A 7 -6.44 -7.29 -15.38
C GLY A 7 -4.97 -7.45 -14.98
N GLY A 8 -4.19 -8.23 -15.75
CA GLY A 8 -2.73 -8.38 -15.51
C GLY A 8 -2.34 -9.02 -14.18
N GLY A 9 -3.25 -9.79 -13.54
CA GLY A 9 -3.02 -10.37 -12.20
C GLY A 9 -3.14 -9.35 -11.06
N ARG A 10 -3.64 -8.15 -11.33
CA ARG A 10 -3.92 -7.10 -10.34
C ARG A 10 -5.36 -7.19 -9.86
N TYR A 11 -5.53 -6.91 -8.57
CA TYR A 11 -6.82 -6.88 -7.90
C TYR A 11 -6.92 -5.60 -7.10
N LEU A 12 -8.12 -5.00 -7.08
CA LEU A 12 -8.46 -3.91 -6.18
C LEU A 12 -8.87 -4.52 -4.83
N MET A 13 -8.25 -4.04 -3.76
CA MET A 13 -8.53 -4.52 -2.41
C MET A 13 -10.00 -4.26 -2.05
N GLU A 14 -10.64 -5.22 -1.39
CA GLU A 14 -11.99 -5.04 -0.87
C GLU A 14 -12.14 -3.69 -0.12
N PRO A 15 -13.14 -2.86 -0.47
CA PRO A 15 -13.30 -1.53 0.12
C PRO A 15 -13.36 -1.52 1.65
N MET A 16 -13.95 -2.55 2.26
CA MET A 16 -14.00 -2.71 3.71
C MET A 16 -12.61 -2.91 4.33
N VAL A 17 -11.75 -3.71 3.70
CA VAL A 17 -10.37 -3.92 4.16
C VAL A 17 -9.58 -2.63 4.04
N ALA A 18 -9.68 -1.93 2.90
CA ALA A 18 -9.03 -0.64 2.70
C ALA A 18 -9.47 0.39 3.75
N ALA A 19 -10.77 0.52 4.00
CA ALA A 19 -11.31 1.45 5.00
C ALA A 19 -10.82 1.15 6.42
N ARG A 20 -10.79 -0.13 6.82
CA ARG A 20 -10.29 -0.54 8.15
C ARG A 20 -8.79 -0.29 8.29
N LEU A 21 -8.01 -0.49 7.22
CA LEU A 21 -6.58 -0.14 7.21
C LEU A 21 -6.41 1.37 7.39
N LEU A 22 -7.09 2.20 6.58
CA LEU A 22 -7.01 3.66 6.69
C LEU A 22 -7.43 4.17 8.08
N GLN A 23 -8.47 3.57 8.66
CA GLN A 23 -8.90 3.87 10.03
C GLN A 23 -7.80 3.53 11.05
N ALA A 24 -7.16 2.37 10.93
CA ALA A 24 -6.08 1.95 11.80
C ALA A 24 -4.83 2.84 11.65
N ALA A 25 -4.60 3.42 10.47
CA ALA A 25 -3.48 4.33 10.22
C ALA A 25 -3.54 5.60 11.08
N ALA A 26 -4.75 6.03 11.46
CA ALA A 26 -5.01 7.30 12.13
C ALA A 26 -4.33 8.48 11.41
N ILE A 27 -4.61 8.61 10.10
CA ILE A 27 -4.03 9.61 9.20
C ILE A 27 -4.42 11.02 9.67
N ALA A 28 -3.43 11.88 9.86
CA ALA A 28 -3.61 13.29 10.14
C ALA A 28 -3.52 14.13 8.86
N ARG A 29 -4.14 15.32 8.90
CA ARG A 29 -4.13 16.29 7.79
C ARG A 29 -2.75 16.85 7.44
N THR A 30 -1.75 16.56 8.27
CA THR A 30 -0.34 16.93 8.08
C THR A 30 0.47 15.84 7.39
N ASP A 31 -0.05 14.62 7.36
CA ASP A 31 0.70 13.43 6.96
C ASP A 31 0.99 13.42 5.46
N ALA A 32 2.18 12.93 5.11
CA ALA A 32 2.53 12.51 3.77
C ALA A 32 2.34 11.00 3.62
N ALA A 33 1.50 10.59 2.67
CA ALA A 33 1.17 9.18 2.46
C ALA A 33 1.77 8.62 1.17
N LEU A 34 2.20 7.35 1.20
CA LEU A 34 2.61 6.56 0.04
C LEU A 34 1.65 5.38 -0.13
N ILE A 35 1.07 5.25 -1.31
CA ILE A 35 0.30 4.07 -1.72
C ILE A 35 1.16 3.24 -2.68
N VAL A 36 1.51 2.02 -2.29
CA VAL A 36 2.30 1.10 -3.10
C VAL A 36 1.37 0.16 -3.85
N GLY A 37 1.43 0.18 -5.17
CA GLY A 37 0.53 -0.56 -6.04
C GLY A 37 -0.86 0.09 -6.08
N ALA A 38 -0.89 1.36 -6.46
CA ALA A 38 -2.10 2.18 -6.40
C ALA A 38 -3.23 1.76 -7.36
N GLY A 39 -2.96 0.90 -8.35
CA GLY A 39 -3.99 0.39 -9.26
C GLY A 39 -4.76 1.52 -9.95
N THR A 40 -6.08 1.54 -9.76
CA THR A 40 -6.98 2.58 -10.31
C THR A 40 -6.96 3.90 -9.53
N GLY A 41 -6.20 3.98 -8.43
CA GLY A 41 -6.09 5.16 -7.59
C GLY A 41 -7.19 5.29 -6.52
N TYR A 42 -8.00 4.27 -6.30
CA TYR A 42 -9.10 4.30 -5.32
C TYR A 42 -8.61 4.54 -3.89
N GLU A 43 -7.63 3.76 -3.41
CA GLU A 43 -7.05 3.93 -2.08
C GLU A 43 -6.32 5.27 -1.97
N ALA A 44 -5.70 5.73 -3.05
CA ALA A 44 -5.04 7.04 -3.09
C ALA A 44 -6.05 8.18 -2.97
N ALA A 45 -7.19 8.09 -3.66
CA ALA A 45 -8.29 9.06 -3.56
C ALA A 45 -8.88 9.10 -2.14
N LEU A 46 -9.12 7.94 -1.52
CA LEU A 46 -9.61 7.89 -0.13
C LEU A 46 -8.61 8.51 0.85
N THR A 47 -7.33 8.17 0.70
CA THR A 47 -6.25 8.70 1.55
C THR A 47 -6.10 10.21 1.39
N ALA A 48 -6.32 10.73 0.18
CA ALA A 48 -6.21 12.15 -0.15
C ALA A 48 -7.23 13.06 0.54
N MET A 49 -8.34 12.49 1.02
CA MET A 49 -9.31 13.20 1.84
C MET A 49 -8.84 13.38 3.30
N LEU A 50 -7.86 12.60 3.74
CA LEU A 50 -7.39 12.54 5.12
C LEU A 50 -5.98 13.14 5.30
N ALA A 51 -5.09 12.89 4.34
CA ALA A 51 -3.69 13.30 4.36
C ALA A 51 -3.45 14.68 3.70
N ARG A 52 -2.28 15.28 3.94
CA ARG A 52 -1.85 16.51 3.26
C ARG A 52 -1.59 16.26 1.77
N ASN A 53 -0.83 15.21 1.50
CA ASN A 53 -0.46 14.79 0.16
C ASN A 53 -0.31 13.27 0.11
N VAL A 54 -0.54 12.73 -1.08
CA VAL A 54 -0.49 11.30 -1.33
C VAL A 54 0.35 11.06 -2.57
N LEU A 55 1.29 10.13 -2.48
CA LEU A 55 2.00 9.61 -3.63
C LEU A 55 1.46 8.22 -3.96
N ALA A 56 0.95 8.07 -5.16
CA ALA A 56 0.45 6.80 -5.69
C ALA A 56 1.52 6.18 -6.60
N LEU A 57 2.16 5.10 -6.15
CA LEU A 57 3.16 4.37 -6.92
C LEU A 57 2.49 3.18 -7.62
N GLU A 58 2.60 3.14 -8.94
CA GLU A 58 2.13 2.03 -9.77
C GLU A 58 3.22 1.62 -10.78
N GLN A 59 3.33 0.33 -11.09
CA GLN A 59 4.32 -0.18 -12.05
C GLN A 59 3.72 -0.39 -13.44
N ASP A 60 2.40 -0.59 -13.53
CA ASP A 60 1.67 -0.73 -14.79
C ASP A 60 1.30 0.66 -15.35
N PRO A 61 1.81 1.05 -16.54
CA PRO A 61 1.54 2.35 -17.13
C PRO A 61 0.06 2.59 -17.47
N ASP A 62 -0.69 1.55 -17.83
CA ASP A 62 -2.11 1.69 -18.16
C ASP A 62 -2.95 1.93 -16.91
N LEU A 63 -2.64 1.24 -15.81
CA LEU A 63 -3.26 1.51 -14.51
C LEU A 63 -2.88 2.88 -13.98
N ALA A 64 -1.60 3.28 -14.08
CA ALA A 64 -1.15 4.60 -13.70
C ALA A 64 -1.88 5.71 -14.48
N ARG A 65 -2.05 5.53 -15.79
CA ARG A 65 -2.81 6.45 -16.64
C ARG A 65 -4.28 6.49 -16.22
N HIS A 66 -4.90 5.34 -15.96
CA HIS A 66 -6.28 5.27 -15.50
C HIS A 66 -6.46 6.01 -14.16
N ALA A 67 -5.56 5.80 -13.21
CA ALA A 67 -5.55 6.50 -11.93
C ALA A 67 -5.42 8.02 -12.11
N ARG A 68 -4.50 8.49 -12.96
CA ARG A 68 -4.37 9.92 -13.26
C ARG A 68 -5.68 10.51 -13.81
N THR A 69 -6.31 9.84 -14.77
CA THR A 69 -7.57 10.30 -15.34
C THR A 69 -8.67 10.38 -14.28
N ALA A 70 -8.88 9.32 -13.51
CA ALA A 70 -9.90 9.28 -12.47
C ALA A 70 -9.69 10.38 -11.40
N LEU A 71 -8.44 10.60 -10.98
CA LEU A 71 -8.12 11.64 -10.00
C LEU A 71 -8.40 13.06 -10.53
N VAL A 72 -8.14 13.30 -11.82
CA VAL A 72 -8.45 14.59 -12.47
C VAL A 72 -9.96 14.79 -12.59
N GLU A 73 -10.70 13.77 -13.03
CA GLU A 73 -12.16 13.81 -13.17
C GLU A 73 -12.87 14.10 -11.84
N HIS A 74 -12.31 13.60 -10.73
CA HIS A 74 -12.82 13.85 -9.38
C HIS A 74 -12.17 15.06 -8.67
N ALA A 75 -11.37 15.87 -9.38
CA ALA A 75 -10.71 17.08 -8.88
C ALA A 75 -9.81 16.84 -7.63
N ILE A 76 -9.17 15.67 -7.55
CA ILE A 76 -8.31 15.28 -6.43
C ILE A 76 -6.87 15.71 -6.72
N ALA A 77 -6.53 16.96 -6.35
CA ALA A 77 -5.22 17.55 -6.62
C ALA A 77 -4.12 17.17 -5.62
N SER A 78 -4.47 16.60 -4.47
CA SER A 78 -3.51 16.21 -3.41
C SER A 78 -2.81 14.86 -3.68
N VAL A 79 -3.12 14.20 -4.80
CA VAL A 79 -2.50 12.93 -5.21
C VAL A 79 -1.55 13.13 -6.37
N ILE A 80 -0.35 12.57 -6.27
CA ILE A 80 0.62 12.51 -7.36
C ILE A 80 0.84 11.04 -7.73
N VAL A 81 0.47 10.67 -8.95
CA VAL A 81 0.74 9.33 -9.49
C VAL A 81 2.16 9.29 -10.07
N VAL A 82 2.92 8.25 -9.73
CA VAL A 82 4.27 8.02 -10.22
C VAL A 82 4.39 6.57 -10.70
N GLU A 83 5.05 6.40 -11.83
CA GLU A 83 5.36 5.09 -12.37
C GLU A 83 6.71 4.61 -11.85
N GLY A 84 6.78 3.36 -11.38
CA GLY A 84 8.03 2.80 -10.90
C GLY A 84 7.90 1.42 -10.24
N PRO A 85 9.04 0.77 -9.96
CA PRO A 85 9.07 -0.55 -9.35
C PRO A 85 8.53 -0.52 -7.92
N LEU A 86 7.44 -1.27 -7.67
CA LEU A 86 6.74 -1.25 -6.39
C LEU A 86 7.63 -1.62 -5.19
N GLN A 87 8.56 -2.56 -5.37
CA GLN A 87 9.45 -3.05 -4.32
C GLN A 87 10.43 -2.00 -3.79
N GLN A 88 10.71 -0.96 -4.57
CA GLN A 88 11.65 0.10 -4.20
C GLN A 88 10.98 1.27 -3.49
N GLY A 89 9.65 1.31 -3.43
CA GLY A 89 8.91 2.50 -3.00
C GLY A 89 9.26 3.71 -3.86
N TYR A 90 9.21 4.90 -3.26
CA TYR A 90 9.58 6.14 -3.93
C TYR A 90 10.41 7.04 -3.02
N ARG A 91 11.73 6.77 -3.00
CA ARG A 91 12.71 7.47 -2.16
C ARG A 91 12.77 8.99 -2.35
N PRO A 92 12.60 9.58 -3.56
CA PRO A 92 12.76 11.03 -3.75
C PRO A 92 11.79 11.91 -2.94
N ARG A 93 10.70 11.34 -2.41
CA ARG A 93 9.76 12.05 -1.52
C ARG A 93 9.66 11.45 -0.12
N ALA A 94 10.54 10.50 0.21
CA ALA A 94 10.67 10.05 1.58
C ALA A 94 11.20 11.20 2.48
N PRO A 95 10.87 11.21 3.78
CA PRO A 95 10.13 10.18 4.51
C PRO A 95 8.60 10.31 4.40
N TYR A 96 7.88 9.20 4.63
CA TYR A 96 6.42 9.15 4.65
C TYR A 96 5.91 8.86 6.06
N ASP A 97 4.84 9.56 6.47
CA ASP A 97 4.16 9.33 7.74
C ASP A 97 3.25 8.10 7.66
N VAL A 98 2.69 7.84 6.49
CA VAL A 98 1.82 6.68 6.24
C VAL A 98 2.24 5.97 4.96
N ILE A 99 2.41 4.65 5.02
CA ILE A 99 2.63 3.82 3.83
C ILE A 99 1.53 2.76 3.80
N LEU A 100 0.82 2.62 2.68
CA LEU A 100 -0.22 1.61 2.49
C LEU A 100 0.10 0.76 1.26
N PHE A 101 0.06 -0.55 1.41
CA PHE A 101 0.11 -1.47 0.28
C PHE A 101 -1.31 -1.74 -0.24
N GLY A 102 -1.54 -1.46 -1.52
CA GLY A 102 -2.81 -1.72 -2.22
C GLY A 102 -3.05 -3.20 -2.53
N GLY A 103 -2.55 -4.11 -1.69
CA GLY A 103 -2.71 -5.55 -1.85
C GLY A 103 -1.89 -6.35 -0.83
N GLY A 104 -1.96 -7.68 -0.97
CA GLY A 104 -1.24 -8.61 -0.11
C GLY A 104 0.26 -8.64 -0.39
N VAL A 105 1.06 -8.78 0.67
CA VAL A 105 2.52 -8.93 0.58
C VAL A 105 2.99 -10.09 1.46
N ALA A 106 4.04 -10.79 1.04
CA ALA A 106 4.67 -11.79 1.90
C ALA A 106 5.42 -11.14 3.08
N GLU A 107 6.11 -10.04 2.79
CA GLU A 107 6.83 -9.21 3.74
C GLU A 107 6.95 -7.79 3.17
N ALA A 108 7.08 -6.79 4.05
CA ALA A 108 7.34 -5.42 3.63
C ALA A 108 8.84 -5.26 3.29
N PRO A 109 9.20 -4.84 2.05
CA PRO A 109 10.59 -4.64 1.66
C PRO A 109 11.34 -3.67 2.57
N LEU A 110 12.60 -4.00 2.88
CA LEU A 110 13.49 -3.16 3.69
C LEU A 110 13.61 -1.74 3.13
N ASP A 111 13.64 -1.61 1.81
CA ASP A 111 13.71 -0.34 1.10
C ASP A 111 12.50 0.57 1.37
N ILE A 112 11.31 -0.01 1.48
CA ILE A 112 10.08 0.73 1.78
C ILE A 112 10.02 1.05 3.27
N ASN A 113 10.40 0.09 4.12
CA ASN A 113 10.51 0.33 5.55
C ASN A 113 11.47 1.49 5.86
N ALA A 114 12.58 1.61 5.15
CA ALA A 114 13.56 2.70 5.29
C ALA A 114 13.00 4.09 4.91
N GLN A 115 11.91 4.14 4.13
CA GLN A 115 11.23 5.38 3.75
C GLN A 115 10.16 5.81 4.75
N LEU A 116 9.86 4.99 5.77
CA LEU A 116 8.91 5.32 6.82
C LEU A 116 9.53 6.32 7.80
N ALA A 117 8.84 7.44 8.03
CA ALA A 117 9.21 8.45 9.02
C ALA A 117 9.24 7.87 10.43
N GLU A 118 9.97 8.54 11.33
CA GLU A 118 9.89 8.27 12.77
C GLU A 118 8.47 8.59 13.28
N GLY A 119 7.83 7.64 13.96
CA GLY A 119 6.40 7.71 14.32
C GLY A 119 5.43 7.39 13.18
N GLY A 120 5.94 7.09 11.98
CA GLY A 120 5.14 6.71 10.82
C GLY A 120 4.54 5.31 10.94
N ARG A 121 3.48 5.05 10.17
CA ARG A 121 2.74 3.77 10.14
C ARG A 121 2.72 3.18 8.74
N LEU A 122 3.14 1.93 8.61
CA LEU A 122 3.06 1.14 7.40
C LEU A 122 2.01 0.07 7.54
N LEU A 123 1.10 -0.01 6.58
CA LEU A 123 -0.09 -0.83 6.59
C LEU A 123 -0.05 -1.79 5.41
N ALA A 124 -0.13 -3.07 5.70
CA ALA A 124 -0.13 -4.10 4.67
C ALA A 124 -0.93 -5.33 5.11
N VAL A 125 -1.49 -6.06 4.15
CA VAL A 125 -2.01 -7.41 4.41
C VAL A 125 -0.85 -8.39 4.24
N ILE A 126 -0.32 -8.90 5.34
CA ILE A 126 0.81 -9.82 5.34
C ILE A 126 0.29 -11.26 5.30
N LYS A 127 0.72 -12.06 4.32
CA LYS A 127 0.28 -13.46 4.20
C LYS A 127 1.37 -14.36 3.65
N SER A 128 1.46 -15.58 4.19
CA SER A 128 2.24 -16.67 3.60
C SER A 128 1.44 -17.34 2.47
N ALA A 129 2.10 -18.15 1.63
CA ALA A 129 1.48 -18.74 0.42
C ALA A 129 0.13 -19.43 0.68
N ASN A 130 0.01 -20.16 1.80
CA ASN A 130 -1.16 -20.97 2.15
C ASN A 130 -1.86 -20.51 3.44
N ALA A 131 -1.66 -19.26 3.86
CA ALA A 131 -2.23 -18.73 5.10
C ALA A 131 -3.26 -17.63 4.84
N VAL A 132 -4.20 -17.48 5.78
CA VAL A 132 -5.07 -16.31 5.84
C VAL A 132 -4.20 -15.07 6.03
N GLY A 133 -4.49 -14.02 5.27
CA GLY A 133 -3.74 -12.77 5.37
C GLY A 133 -4.08 -12.02 6.65
N ARG A 134 -3.09 -11.30 7.17
CA ARG A 134 -3.22 -10.50 8.39
C ARG A 134 -2.93 -9.05 8.09
N ALA A 135 -3.96 -8.21 8.20
CA ALA A 135 -3.81 -6.77 8.15
C ALA A 135 -2.91 -6.33 9.32
N THR A 136 -1.71 -5.86 8.98
CA THR A 136 -0.65 -5.55 9.93
C THR A 136 -0.27 -4.08 9.80
N MET A 137 -0.21 -3.41 10.95
CA MET A 137 0.34 -2.07 11.08
C MET A 137 1.76 -2.18 11.66
N THR A 138 2.70 -1.54 11.00
CA THR A 138 4.10 -1.45 11.41
C THR A 138 4.40 0.00 11.76
N THR A 139 4.82 0.26 12.98
CA THR A 139 5.19 1.61 13.44
C THR A 139 6.70 1.70 13.62
N ARG A 140 7.31 2.81 13.17
CA ARG A 140 8.71 3.10 13.45
C ARG A 140 8.82 3.92 14.74
N THR A 141 9.56 3.40 15.72
CA THR A 141 9.84 4.08 17.00
C THR A 141 11.28 3.81 17.43
N GLY A 142 12.07 4.87 17.67
CA GLY A 142 13.48 4.77 18.04
C GLY A 142 14.33 4.03 17.00
N GLY A 143 13.98 4.12 15.72
CA GLY A 143 14.64 3.33 14.66
C GLY A 143 14.23 1.86 14.58
N VAL A 144 13.40 1.36 15.50
CA VAL A 144 12.88 -0.01 15.53
C VAL A 144 11.51 -0.06 14.86
N LEU A 145 11.21 -1.16 14.15
CA LEU A 145 9.90 -1.42 13.58
C LEU A 145 9.11 -2.34 14.52
N ALA A 146 7.99 -1.84 15.02
CA ALA A 146 7.05 -2.61 15.84
C ALA A 146 5.85 -3.03 14.99
N HIS A 147 5.53 -4.33 14.98
CA HIS A 147 4.41 -4.87 14.21
C HIS A 147 3.20 -5.16 15.12
N ARG A 148 2.01 -4.78 14.65
CA ARG A 148 0.74 -5.07 15.31
C ARG A 148 -0.26 -5.59 14.28
N VAL A 149 -0.78 -6.79 14.50
CA VAL A 149 -1.91 -7.33 13.73
C VAL A 149 -3.19 -6.61 14.16
N ILE A 150 -3.98 -6.17 13.18
CA ILE A 150 -5.24 -5.45 13.41
C ILE A 150 -6.43 -6.41 13.21
N PHE A 151 -6.44 -7.16 12.11
CA PHE A 151 -7.49 -8.15 11.78
C PHE A 151 -7.04 -9.11 10.68
N ASP A 152 -7.80 -10.18 10.48
CA ASP A 152 -7.58 -11.12 9.37
C ASP A 152 -8.29 -10.63 8.10
N ALA A 153 -7.60 -10.68 6.96
CA ALA A 153 -8.09 -10.23 5.67
C ALA A 153 -7.59 -11.14 4.55
N ALA A 154 -8.48 -11.50 3.63
CA ALA A 154 -8.10 -12.17 2.39
C ALA A 154 -7.89 -11.11 1.32
N THR A 155 -6.63 -10.92 0.88
CA THR A 155 -6.32 -10.05 -0.26
C THR A 155 -5.30 -10.77 -1.17
N PRO A 156 -5.48 -10.71 -2.51
CA PRO A 156 -4.52 -11.22 -3.48
C PRO A 156 -3.16 -10.56 -3.32
N PHE A 157 -2.11 -11.28 -3.69
CA PHE A 157 -0.76 -10.72 -3.65
C PHE A 157 -0.59 -9.63 -4.70
N LEU A 158 0.15 -8.57 -4.34
CA LEU A 158 0.70 -7.66 -5.33
C LEU A 158 1.72 -8.42 -6.19
N PRO A 159 1.72 -8.25 -7.52
CA PRO A 159 2.75 -8.81 -8.38
C PRO A 159 4.15 -8.37 -7.92
N GLY A 160 5.03 -9.35 -7.70
CA GLY A 160 6.39 -9.13 -7.16
C GLY A 160 6.50 -9.18 -5.64
N PHE A 161 5.39 -9.39 -4.90
CA PHE A 161 5.38 -9.56 -3.43
C PHE A 161 4.95 -10.97 -2.99
N THR A 162 4.93 -11.92 -3.91
CA THR A 162 4.69 -13.33 -3.60
C THR A 162 5.86 -13.91 -2.81
N PRO A 163 5.62 -14.86 -1.89
CA PRO A 163 6.69 -15.54 -1.17
C PRO A 163 7.67 -16.17 -2.15
N LYS A 164 8.98 -16.01 -1.93
CA LYS A 164 9.97 -16.82 -2.64
C LYS A 164 9.72 -18.28 -2.26
N PRO A 165 9.75 -19.23 -3.22
CA PRO A 165 9.63 -20.64 -2.88
C PRO A 165 10.76 -20.98 -1.89
N ALA A 166 10.37 -21.48 -0.72
CA ALA A 166 11.33 -22.03 0.22
C ALA A 166 11.93 -23.28 -0.44
N PHE A 167 13.26 -23.36 -0.50
CA PHE A 167 13.95 -24.55 -0.99
C PHE A 167 13.45 -25.77 -0.19
N GLU A 168 12.79 -26.71 -0.88
CA GLU A 168 12.62 -28.06 -0.36
C GLU A 168 13.99 -28.72 -0.42
N PHE A 169 14.58 -28.98 0.75
CA PHE A 169 15.70 -29.91 0.84
C PHE A 169 15.12 -31.32 0.59
N CYS A 170 15.41 -31.90 -0.57
CA CYS A 170 15.19 -33.32 -0.83
C CYS A 170 16.19 -34.19 -0.06
#